data_AF-A0A6B1CZ02-F1
#
_entry.id   AF-A0A6B1CZ02-F1
#
_cell.length_a   1.000
_cell.length_b   1.000
_cell.length_c   1.000
_cell.angle_alpha   90.00
_cell.angle_beta   90.00
_cell.angle_gamma   90.00
#
_symmetry.space_group_name_H-M   'P 1'
#
loop_
_entity.id
_entity.type
_entity.pdbx_description
1 polymer ?
#
loop_
_entity_poly.entity_id
_entity_poly.type
_entity_poly.pdbx_seq_one_letter_code
_entity_poly.pdbx_strand_id
1 'polypeptide(L)'
;MNNTIKIIPIEELFKIITNNIQIWTDDGFQHIKHVYRHRVQKKIYSILTDTGFVQCTEDHSLIINKKETKPAELGCGDMVNQLPIHKILHNTEIPEEAAYWCGFITAFISNINTNQATLLEYNTSSVLKTHFFSNNNIRAFNSGIKHYQRDPGCRIYMTQYKHHILQWIITILDVVNIAYSLNISEEGIIRITPGLRQSTHPHKIKNITVRCMDDYVYDVETANHHFCGGVGNILLHNTDSLFLKNPSQDQIKYVTGRAKKNHGVDLEVDKEYRYCVLSNRKKNYFGVLKEGRVDVKGLTGKKSHTPQFIKTLFADITGILSSVKDRDEFELARNAISSKIAECARHLEDHVIPMEELTFNMMLSKNLSDYTRTIPQHVRAAQLMDNSRDIKRGTIISYVKTNNRIGVKPLSMAKPEDIDVKKYLEFMESTLDQIMAPLNMDFESVLGKPKQTSLDQFFYG
;
A
#
# COMPACT_ATOMS: atom_id res chain seq x y z
N MET A 1 -30.51 10.44 13.31
CA MET A 1 -29.14 10.44 13.88
C MET A 1 -28.28 11.22 12.91
N ASN A 2 -27.77 12.39 13.29
CA ASN A 2 -27.07 13.27 12.35
C ASN A 2 -25.77 12.60 11.90
N ASN A 3 -25.51 12.52 10.59
CA ASN A 3 -24.27 12.06 9.99
C ASN A 3 -23.10 13.00 10.33
N THR A 4 -22.71 13.09 11.60
CA THR A 4 -21.62 13.95 12.07
C THR A 4 -20.29 13.23 11.91
N ILE A 5 -19.42 13.75 11.05
CA ILE A 5 -18.03 13.29 10.96
C ILE A 5 -17.24 13.92 12.10
N LYS A 6 -16.30 13.20 12.71
CA LYS A 6 -15.43 13.72 13.78
C LYS A 6 -13.98 13.33 13.52
N ILE A 7 -13.05 14.21 13.89
CA ILE A 7 -11.62 13.90 14.00
C ILE A 7 -11.29 13.86 15.48
N ILE A 8 -10.96 12.68 15.98
CA ILE A 8 -10.66 12.42 17.39
C ILE A 8 -9.33 11.67 17.53
N PRO A 9 -8.65 11.77 18.69
CA PRO A 9 -7.57 10.85 19.04
C PRO A 9 -8.05 9.39 19.03
N ILE A 10 -7.19 8.45 18.61
CA ILE A 10 -7.53 7.02 18.59
C ILE A 10 -7.80 6.46 20.00
N GLU A 11 -7.21 7.07 21.02
CA GLU A 11 -7.42 6.79 22.43
C GLU A 11 -8.84 7.09 22.89
N GLU A 12 -9.50 8.09 22.27
CA GLU A 12 -10.90 8.40 22.53
C GLU A 12 -11.83 7.43 21.83
N LEU A 13 -11.47 6.99 20.61
CA LEU A 13 -12.24 5.99 19.88
C LEU A 13 -12.41 4.70 20.70
N PHE A 14 -11.36 4.26 21.40
CA PHE A 14 -11.40 3.09 22.29
C PHE A 14 -12.42 3.22 23.44
N LYS A 15 -12.80 4.45 23.84
CA LYS A 15 -13.75 4.71 24.93
C LYS A 15 -15.21 4.73 24.48
N ILE A 16 -15.47 4.73 23.17
CA ILE A 16 -16.82 4.86 22.61
C ILE A 16 -17.36 3.47 22.27
N ILE A 17 -18.58 3.15 22.72
CA ILE A 17 -19.25 1.88 22.41
C ILE A 17 -19.45 1.77 20.88
N THR A 18 -18.89 0.71 20.28
CA THR A 18 -18.55 0.59 18.85
C THR A 18 -19.71 0.33 17.90
N ASN A 19 -20.96 0.22 18.36
CA ASN A 19 -22.03 -0.37 17.54
C ASN A 19 -22.55 0.49 16.37
N ASN A 20 -21.92 1.61 16.02
CA ASN A 20 -22.27 2.33 14.78
C ASN A 20 -21.22 3.34 14.27
N ILE A 21 -19.93 3.13 14.54
CA ILE A 21 -18.88 4.07 14.11
C ILE A 21 -18.30 3.62 12.77
N GLN A 22 -18.08 4.57 11.87
CA GLN A 22 -17.40 4.34 10.60
C GLN A 22 -16.11 5.16 10.53
N ILE A 23 -15.10 4.64 9.85
CA ILE A 23 -13.81 5.30 9.60
C ILE A 23 -13.60 5.51 8.11
N TRP A 24 -12.87 6.57 7.76
CA TRP A 24 -12.57 6.92 6.37
C TRP A 24 -11.48 5.99 5.78
N THR A 25 -11.76 5.45 4.60
CA THR A 25 -10.89 4.52 3.85
C THR A 25 -10.92 4.84 2.36
N ASP A 26 -10.16 4.10 1.55
CA ASP A 26 -10.19 4.20 0.08
C ASP A 26 -11.48 3.68 -0.55
N ASP A 27 -12.26 2.89 0.21
CA ASP A 27 -13.60 2.42 -0.16
C ASP A 27 -14.72 3.23 0.53
N GLY A 28 -14.41 4.46 0.95
CA GLY A 28 -15.34 5.34 1.65
C GLY A 28 -15.40 5.08 3.16
N PHE A 29 -16.50 5.50 3.81
CA PHE A 29 -16.73 5.24 5.22
C PHE A 29 -17.06 3.76 5.45
N GLN A 30 -16.18 3.06 6.16
CA GLN A 30 -16.32 1.64 6.49
C GLN A 30 -16.62 1.47 7.98
N HIS A 31 -17.46 0.52 8.34
CA HIS A 31 -17.72 0.20 9.74
C HIS A 31 -16.43 -0.25 10.43
N ILE A 32 -16.19 0.31 11.60
CA ILE A 32 -15.15 -0.18 12.50
C ILE A 32 -15.68 -1.44 13.15
N LYS A 33 -15.05 -2.57 12.86
CA LYS A 33 -15.40 -3.85 13.50
C LYS A 33 -14.87 -3.85 14.92
N HIS A 34 -13.57 -3.58 15.07
CA HIS A 34 -12.84 -3.69 16.33
C HIS A 34 -11.81 -2.58 16.48
N VAL A 35 -11.56 -2.18 17.72
CA VAL A 35 -10.45 -1.29 18.10
C VAL A 35 -9.66 -2.00 19.19
N TYR A 36 -8.39 -2.26 18.91
CA TYR A 36 -7.49 -2.96 19.82
C TYR A 36 -6.56 -1.97 20.51
N ARG A 37 -6.24 -2.24 21.77
CA ARG A 37 -5.17 -1.56 22.50
C ARG A 37 -4.28 -2.61 23.12
N HIS A 38 -3.00 -2.63 22.76
CA HIS A 38 -2.06 -3.61 23.30
C HIS A 38 -0.67 -3.00 23.46
N ARG A 39 0.07 -3.46 24.48
CA ARG A 39 1.45 -3.01 24.72
C ARG A 39 2.40 -3.78 23.81
N VAL A 40 3.34 -3.07 23.19
CA VAL A 40 4.31 -3.63 22.26
C VAL A 40 5.72 -3.15 22.58
N GLN A 41 6.70 -4.01 22.32
CA GLN A 41 8.11 -3.64 22.23
C GLN A 41 8.55 -3.76 20.76
N LYS A 42 8.31 -2.72 19.97
CA LYS A 42 8.44 -2.76 18.51
C LYS A 42 9.14 -1.51 17.97
N LYS A 43 9.61 -1.60 16.72
CA LYS A 43 10.05 -0.41 15.98
C LYS A 43 8.84 0.41 15.56
N ILE A 44 8.89 1.70 15.85
CA ILE A 44 7.93 2.70 15.39
C ILE A 44 8.58 3.54 14.30
N TYR A 45 7.94 3.56 13.15
CA TYR A 45 8.32 4.34 11.98
C TYR A 45 7.51 5.62 11.96
N SER A 46 8.18 6.77 12.01
CA SER A 46 7.57 8.08 11.83
C SER A 46 7.85 8.54 10.40
N ILE A 47 6.81 8.61 9.58
CA ILE A 47 6.90 8.90 8.15
C ILE A 47 6.33 10.31 7.92
N LEU A 48 7.16 11.20 7.40
CA LEU A 48 6.82 12.60 7.15
C LEU A 48 6.82 12.91 5.64
N THR A 49 5.78 13.59 5.18
CA THR A 49 5.65 14.20 3.86
C THR A 49 5.42 15.70 4.00
N ASP A 50 5.23 16.45 2.91
CA ASP A 50 4.86 17.87 3.02
C ASP A 50 3.46 18.05 3.63
N THR A 51 2.52 17.16 3.35
CA THR A 51 1.11 17.35 3.72
C THR A 51 0.58 16.36 4.75
N GLY A 52 1.39 15.39 5.16
CA GLY A 52 0.99 14.37 6.13
C GLY A 52 2.14 13.80 6.96
N PHE A 53 1.79 13.24 8.11
CA PHE A 53 2.67 12.61 9.08
C PHE A 53 1.95 11.44 9.72
N VAL A 54 2.59 10.26 9.76
CA VAL A 54 2.03 9.08 10.42
C VAL A 54 3.09 8.36 11.23
N GLN A 55 2.66 7.77 12.35
CA GLN A 55 3.47 6.83 13.12
C GLN A 55 2.80 5.46 13.06
N CYS A 56 3.58 4.44 12.72
CA CYS A 56 3.08 3.07 12.63
C CYS A 56 4.14 2.08 13.11
N THR A 57 3.70 0.90 13.55
CA THR A 57 4.61 -0.19 13.94
C THR A 57 5.18 -0.88 12.69
N GLU A 58 6.24 -1.68 12.88
CA GLU A 58 6.78 -2.53 11.82
C GLU A 58 5.80 -3.56 11.22
N ASP A 59 4.69 -3.83 11.90
CA ASP A 59 3.67 -4.79 11.46
C ASP A 59 2.60 -4.17 10.57
N HIS A 60 2.42 -2.85 10.62
CA HIS A 60 1.52 -2.17 9.70
C HIS A 60 2.10 -2.21 8.28
N SER A 61 1.23 -2.01 7.30
CA SER A 61 1.62 -1.72 5.93
C SER A 61 1.03 -0.38 5.51
N LEU A 62 1.76 0.38 4.70
CA LEU A 62 1.22 1.53 4.00
C LEU A 62 0.73 1.08 2.63
N ILE A 63 -0.36 1.66 2.15
CA ILE A 63 -0.82 1.42 0.78
C ILE A 63 -0.14 2.43 -0.15
N ILE A 64 0.67 1.93 -1.08
CA ILE A 64 1.36 2.72 -2.10
C ILE A 64 0.97 2.17 -3.46
N ASN A 65 0.38 3.00 -4.32
CA ASN A 65 -0.08 2.59 -5.65
C ASN A 65 -0.95 1.32 -5.61
N LYS A 66 -1.85 1.22 -4.62
CA LYS A 66 -2.72 0.05 -4.36
C LYS A 66 -2.00 -1.23 -3.96
N LYS A 67 -0.76 -1.13 -3.46
CA LYS A 67 0.02 -2.26 -2.95
C LYS A 67 0.40 -2.01 -1.49
N GLU A 68 0.30 -3.04 -0.66
CA GLU A 68 0.89 -3.06 0.68
C GLU A 68 2.42 -2.98 0.60
N THR A 69 3.00 -1.99 1.27
CA THR A 69 4.45 -1.80 1.42
C THR A 69 4.77 -1.69 2.91
N LYS A 70 5.81 -2.38 3.38
CA LYS A 70 6.19 -2.29 4.80
C LYS A 70 6.94 -0.98 5.07
N PRO A 71 6.79 -0.37 6.26
CA PRO A 71 7.53 0.83 6.62
C PRO A 71 9.05 0.69 6.47
N ALA A 72 9.59 -0.50 6.71
CA ALA A 72 11.01 -0.84 6.55
C ALA A 72 11.49 -0.84 5.08
N GLU A 73 10.58 -0.96 4.12
CA GLU A 73 10.87 -0.97 2.68
C GLU A 73 10.81 0.45 2.08
N LEU A 74 10.41 1.45 2.87
CA LEU A 74 10.25 2.83 2.42
C LEU A 74 11.55 3.63 2.56
N GLY A 75 11.79 4.49 1.58
CA GLY A 75 12.87 5.47 1.59
C GLY A 75 12.38 6.90 1.37
N CYS A 76 13.26 7.85 1.67
CA CYS A 76 13.04 9.24 1.30
C CYS A 76 12.83 9.33 -0.23
N GLY A 77 11.73 9.92 -0.62
CA GLY A 77 11.35 10.12 -2.01
C GLY A 77 10.30 9.18 -2.57
N ASP A 78 9.91 8.14 -1.83
CA ASP A 78 8.74 7.34 -2.16
C ASP A 78 7.46 8.15 -1.99
N MET A 79 6.40 7.72 -2.68
CA MET A 79 5.08 8.37 -2.63
C MET A 79 4.15 7.55 -1.73
N VAL A 80 3.46 8.21 -0.80
CA VAL A 80 2.41 7.57 0.01
C VAL A 80 1.02 8.00 -0.45
N ASN A 81 0.03 7.13 -0.26
CA ASN A 81 -1.36 7.47 -0.54
C ASN A 81 -1.94 8.28 0.63
N GLN A 82 -2.40 9.50 0.34
CA GLN A 82 -3.18 10.35 1.25
C GLN A 82 -4.58 10.52 0.67
N LEU A 83 -5.60 10.26 1.49
CA LEU A 83 -7.00 10.37 1.05
C LEU A 83 -7.59 11.73 1.47
N PRO A 84 -8.11 12.54 0.53
CA PRO A 84 -8.63 13.87 0.85
C PRO A 84 -9.95 13.77 1.62
N ILE A 85 -9.91 13.99 2.94
CA ILE A 85 -11.11 14.01 3.80
C ILE A 85 -11.88 15.35 3.68
N HIS A 86 -11.22 16.43 3.28
CA HIS A 86 -11.85 17.75 3.15
C HIS A 86 -13.03 17.77 2.15
N LYS A 87 -13.07 16.84 1.19
CA LYS A 87 -14.12 16.75 0.17
C LYS A 87 -15.45 16.21 0.67
N ILE A 88 -15.49 15.67 1.89
CA ILE A 88 -16.67 14.97 2.42
C ILE A 88 -17.16 15.53 3.76
N LEU A 89 -16.48 16.54 4.32
CA LEU A 89 -16.81 17.17 5.61
C LEU A 89 -17.95 18.19 5.51
N HIS A 90 -19.09 17.79 4.96
CA HIS A 90 -20.29 18.61 4.96
C HIS A 90 -20.95 18.58 6.37
N ASN A 91 -21.41 19.74 6.86
CA ASN A 91 -22.13 19.87 8.14
C ASN A 91 -21.38 19.34 9.37
N THR A 92 -20.05 19.47 9.37
CA THR A 92 -19.23 19.02 10.49
C THR A 92 -18.92 20.18 11.42
N GLU A 93 -19.26 20.06 12.71
CA GLU A 93 -18.90 21.06 13.69
C GLU A 93 -17.44 20.87 14.11
N ILE A 94 -16.64 21.93 14.00
CA ILE A 94 -15.24 21.87 14.42
C ILE A 94 -15.12 22.14 15.93
N PRO A 95 -14.16 21.52 16.63
CA PRO A 95 -13.92 21.84 18.04
C PRO A 95 -13.56 23.31 18.25
N GLU A 96 -13.98 23.89 19.38
CA GLU A 96 -13.70 25.29 19.73
C GLU A 96 -12.19 25.62 19.68
N GLU A 97 -11.34 24.69 20.15
CA GLU A 97 -9.88 24.82 20.07
C GLU A 97 -9.38 24.86 18.62
N ALA A 98 -9.93 24.03 17.73
CA ALA A 98 -9.59 24.07 16.31
C ALA A 98 -10.04 25.40 15.69
N ALA A 99 -11.25 25.88 16.03
CA ALA A 99 -11.76 27.17 15.57
C ALA A 99 -10.84 28.33 15.95
N TYR A 100 -10.33 28.34 17.17
CA TYR A 100 -9.33 29.30 17.62
C TYR A 100 -8.09 29.32 16.73
N TRP A 101 -7.47 28.16 16.50
CA TRP A 101 -6.28 28.08 15.65
C TRP A 101 -6.53 28.45 14.19
N CYS A 102 -7.75 28.19 13.68
CA CYS A 102 -8.13 28.62 12.34
C CYS A 102 -8.18 30.14 12.22
N GLY A 103 -8.70 30.83 13.23
CA GLY A 103 -8.69 32.28 13.28
C GLY A 103 -7.28 32.85 13.30
N PHE A 104 -6.42 32.26 14.14
CA PHE A 104 -5.00 32.64 14.19
C PHE A 104 -4.32 32.47 12.83
N ILE A 105 -4.49 31.32 12.18
CA ILE A 105 -3.87 31.01 10.89
C ILE A 105 -4.40 31.92 9.79
N THR A 106 -5.70 32.22 9.78
CA THR A 106 -6.30 33.18 8.84
C THR A 106 -5.63 34.55 8.95
N ALA A 107 -5.41 35.04 10.17
CA ALA A 107 -4.74 36.31 10.41
C ALA A 107 -3.25 36.26 10.01
N PHE A 108 -2.55 35.16 10.30
CA PHE A 108 -1.17 34.93 9.89
C PHE A 108 -0.98 35.00 8.38
N ILE A 109 -1.82 34.28 7.62
CA ILE A 109 -1.74 34.25 6.16
C ILE A 109 -2.07 35.63 5.57
N SER A 110 -3.05 36.34 6.16
CA SER A 110 -3.43 37.69 5.74
C SER A 110 -2.30 38.69 5.93
N ASN A 111 -1.49 38.55 6.98
CA ASN A 111 -0.33 39.41 7.20
C ASN A 111 0.82 39.15 6.18
N ILE A 112 0.94 37.91 5.68
CA ILE A 112 1.98 37.57 4.71
C ILE A 112 1.65 38.06 3.28
N ASN A 113 0.36 38.19 2.93
CA ASN A 113 -0.08 38.42 1.54
C ASN A 113 -0.95 39.69 1.40
N THR A 114 -0.41 40.90 1.58
CA THR A 114 -1.18 42.15 1.71
C THR A 114 -2.26 42.44 0.63
N ASN A 115 -2.11 42.04 -0.64
CA ASN A 115 -3.13 42.26 -1.70
C ASN A 115 -4.08 41.08 -1.93
N GLN A 116 -3.65 39.84 -1.68
CA GLN A 116 -4.52 38.65 -1.77
C GLN A 116 -5.25 38.39 -0.44
N ALA A 117 -4.74 38.93 0.67
CA ALA A 117 -5.23 38.76 2.02
C ALA A 117 -6.70 39.10 2.15
N THR A 118 -7.16 40.22 1.60
CA THR A 118 -8.56 40.64 1.75
C THR A 118 -9.53 39.69 1.04
N LEU A 119 -9.16 39.19 -0.15
CA LEU A 119 -9.92 38.19 -0.91
C LEU A 119 -9.88 36.81 -0.24
N LEU A 120 -8.71 36.41 0.26
CA LEU A 120 -8.51 35.15 0.96
C LEU A 120 -9.25 35.15 2.30
N GLU A 121 -9.21 36.24 3.05
CA GLU A 121 -9.94 36.45 4.30
C GLU A 121 -11.45 36.40 4.07
N TYR A 122 -11.95 37.05 3.01
CA TYR A 122 -13.37 36.99 2.64
C TYR A 122 -13.82 35.57 2.25
N ASN A 123 -13.05 34.87 1.39
CA ASN A 123 -13.33 33.49 1.00
C ASN A 123 -13.22 32.52 2.18
N THR A 124 -12.18 32.65 3.01
CA THR A 124 -11.97 31.81 4.20
C THR A 124 -13.09 32.04 5.21
N SER A 125 -13.43 33.29 5.51
CA SER A 125 -14.49 33.65 6.46
C SER A 125 -15.87 33.15 5.98
N SER A 126 -16.19 33.30 4.70
CA SER A 126 -17.48 32.85 4.15
C SER A 126 -17.57 31.32 4.07
N VAL A 127 -16.54 30.63 3.56
CA VAL A 127 -16.51 29.17 3.44
C VAL A 127 -16.55 28.53 4.83
N LEU A 128 -15.75 29.00 5.77
CA LEU A 128 -15.70 28.43 7.12
C LEU A 128 -16.98 28.70 7.93
N LYS A 129 -17.56 29.90 7.85
CA LYS A 129 -18.84 30.21 8.51
C LYS A 129 -20.00 29.38 7.99
N THR A 130 -19.98 29.06 6.70
CA THR A 130 -21.07 28.28 6.07
C THR A 130 -20.94 26.78 6.37
N HIS A 131 -19.72 26.26 6.56
CA HIS A 131 -19.49 24.81 6.64
C HIS A 131 -19.19 24.28 8.05
N PHE A 132 -18.64 25.09 8.97
CA PHE A 132 -17.96 24.56 10.16
C PHE A 132 -18.34 25.22 11.50
N PHE A 133 -18.94 26.41 11.49
CA PHE A 133 -19.03 27.23 12.70
C PHE A 133 -20.43 27.36 13.32
N SER A 134 -20.54 26.98 14.59
CA SER A 134 -21.58 27.45 15.52
C SER A 134 -21.18 28.78 16.16
N ASN A 135 -22.10 29.44 16.90
CA ASN A 135 -21.83 30.73 17.55
C ASN A 135 -20.63 30.73 18.51
N ASN A 136 -20.39 29.61 19.23
CA ASN A 136 -19.22 29.48 20.11
C ASN A 136 -17.93 29.40 19.30
N ASN A 137 -17.92 28.66 18.20
CA ASN A 137 -16.76 28.56 17.33
C ASN A 137 -16.39 29.92 16.69
N ILE A 138 -17.38 30.77 16.36
CA ILE A 138 -17.12 32.13 15.85
C ILE A 138 -16.36 32.97 16.89
N ARG A 139 -16.72 32.87 18.17
CA ARG A 139 -16.02 33.60 19.24
C ARG A 139 -14.57 33.13 19.39
N ALA A 140 -14.36 31.82 19.38
CA ALA A 140 -13.02 31.24 19.45
C ALA A 140 -12.17 31.64 18.23
N PHE A 141 -12.71 31.54 17.03
CA PHE A 141 -12.08 32.00 15.79
C PHE A 141 -11.64 33.46 15.87
N ASN A 142 -12.55 34.36 16.27
CA ASN A 142 -12.21 35.79 16.43
C ASN A 142 -11.14 36.03 17.50
N SER A 143 -11.11 35.19 18.55
CA SER A 143 -10.08 35.26 19.59
C SER A 143 -8.70 34.85 19.05
N GLY A 144 -8.65 33.86 18.15
CA GLY A 144 -7.44 33.46 17.44
C GLY A 144 -6.89 34.58 16.56
N ILE A 145 -7.76 35.26 15.80
CA ILE A 145 -7.37 36.44 14.99
C ILE A 145 -6.73 37.52 15.89
N LYS A 146 -7.42 37.88 16.97
CA LYS A 146 -6.95 38.91 17.91
C LYS A 146 -5.63 38.54 18.56
N HIS A 147 -5.41 37.25 18.85
CA HIS A 147 -4.13 36.81 19.40
C HIS A 147 -3.00 37.07 18.41
N TYR A 148 -3.12 36.62 17.16
CA TYR A 148 -2.09 36.88 16.17
C TYR A 148 -1.84 38.38 15.94
N GLN A 149 -2.90 39.19 15.90
CA GLN A 149 -2.77 40.64 15.75
C GLN A 149 -2.01 41.31 16.90
N ARG A 150 -2.05 40.74 18.11
CA ARG A 150 -1.29 41.23 19.27
C ARG A 150 0.17 40.81 19.22
N ASP A 151 0.48 39.68 18.61
CA ASP A 151 1.85 39.18 18.43
C ASP A 151 2.05 38.56 17.02
N PRO A 152 2.25 39.38 15.98
CA PRO A 152 2.37 38.91 14.60
C PRO A 152 3.62 38.06 14.33
N GLY A 153 4.59 38.04 15.26
CA GLY A 153 5.82 37.25 15.15
C GLY A 153 5.67 35.81 15.66
N CYS A 154 4.55 35.50 16.31
CA CYS A 154 4.31 34.20 16.93
C CYS A 154 4.21 33.07 15.88
N ARG A 155 4.79 31.90 16.21
CA ARG A 155 4.77 30.69 15.37
C ARG A 155 3.96 29.58 16.05
N ILE A 156 3.30 28.75 15.26
CA ILE A 156 2.51 27.61 15.76
C ILE A 156 3.40 26.37 15.84
N TYR A 157 3.50 25.81 17.04
CA TYR A 157 4.13 24.52 17.31
C TYR A 157 3.07 23.58 17.90
N MET A 158 2.85 22.43 17.26
CA MET A 158 1.89 21.43 17.74
C MET A 158 2.67 20.25 18.32
N THR A 159 2.39 19.95 19.60
CA THR A 159 2.98 18.78 20.26
C THR A 159 2.36 17.49 19.74
N GLN A 160 3.05 16.37 19.97
CA GLN A 160 2.57 15.05 19.56
C GLN A 160 1.19 14.67 20.14
N TYR A 161 0.80 15.28 21.26
CA TYR A 161 -0.48 15.03 21.94
C TYR A 161 -1.68 15.75 21.28
N LYS A 162 -1.43 16.65 20.32
CA LYS A 162 -2.47 17.46 19.65
C LYS A 162 -2.60 17.19 18.16
N HIS A 163 -2.21 15.99 17.70
CA HIS A 163 -2.32 15.60 16.29
C HIS A 163 -3.73 15.76 15.71
N HIS A 164 -4.79 15.54 16.50
CA HIS A 164 -6.17 15.73 16.05
C HIS A 164 -6.50 17.21 15.76
N ILE A 165 -6.00 18.16 16.56
CA ILE A 165 -6.11 19.61 16.27
C ILE A 165 -5.31 19.97 15.02
N LEU A 166 -4.12 19.42 14.88
CA LEU A 166 -3.32 19.62 13.67
C LEU A 166 -4.02 19.08 12.41
N GLN A 167 -4.70 17.93 12.52
CA GLN A 167 -5.51 17.39 11.43
C GLN A 167 -6.68 18.32 11.08
N TRP A 168 -7.35 18.93 12.06
CA TRP A 168 -8.37 19.95 11.80
C TRP A 168 -7.81 21.15 11.05
N ILE A 169 -6.66 21.67 11.48
CA ILE A 169 -5.98 22.80 10.84
C ILE A 169 -5.69 22.47 9.36
N ILE A 170 -5.10 21.31 9.09
CA ILE A 170 -4.76 20.86 7.74
C ILE A 170 -6.00 20.69 6.87
N THR A 171 -7.02 20.05 7.42
CA THR A 171 -8.29 19.86 6.74
C THR A 171 -8.88 21.20 6.30
N ILE A 172 -8.77 22.22 7.14
CA ILE A 172 -9.26 23.56 6.83
C ILE A 172 -8.41 24.23 5.76
N LEU A 173 -7.08 24.16 5.88
CA LEU A 173 -6.17 24.67 4.86
C LEU A 173 -6.45 24.04 3.48
N ASP A 174 -6.72 22.74 3.43
CA ASP A 174 -7.16 22.06 2.21
C ASP A 174 -8.49 22.61 1.67
N VAL A 175 -9.51 22.77 2.53
CA VAL A 175 -10.83 23.31 2.13
C VAL A 175 -10.69 24.70 1.50
N VAL A 176 -9.86 25.56 2.10
CA VAL A 176 -9.65 26.93 1.61
C VAL A 176 -8.54 27.02 0.56
N ASN A 177 -8.00 25.88 0.12
CA ASN A 177 -6.98 25.77 -0.92
C ASN A 177 -5.69 26.56 -0.60
N ILE A 178 -5.23 26.49 0.64
CA ILE A 178 -4.01 27.14 1.11
C ILE A 178 -2.93 26.08 1.27
N ALA A 179 -1.89 26.20 0.45
CA ALA A 179 -0.72 25.35 0.50
C ALA A 179 0.02 25.45 1.85
N TYR A 180 0.51 24.32 2.34
CA TYR A 180 1.28 24.24 3.57
C TYR A 180 2.37 23.16 3.46
N SER A 181 3.33 23.20 4.40
CA SER A 181 4.33 22.13 4.58
C SER A 181 4.48 21.79 6.06
N LEU A 182 4.55 20.49 6.34
CA LEU A 182 4.81 19.92 7.66
C LEU A 182 6.30 19.65 7.87
N ASN A 183 6.85 20.01 9.01
CA ASN A 183 8.20 19.63 9.41
C ASN A 183 8.18 19.09 10.84
N ILE A 184 9.17 18.28 11.21
CA ILE A 184 9.30 17.75 12.57
C ILE A 184 10.62 18.24 13.16
N SER A 185 10.60 18.69 14.42
CA SER A 185 11.83 19.00 15.16
C SER A 185 12.53 17.72 15.63
N GLU A 186 13.76 17.85 16.11
CA GLU A 186 14.49 16.75 16.76
C GLU A 186 13.74 16.20 17.99
N GLU A 187 12.98 17.04 18.67
CA GLU A 187 12.13 16.70 19.82
C GLU A 187 10.78 16.06 19.42
N GLY A 188 10.52 15.86 18.13
CA GLY A 188 9.28 15.25 17.64
C GLY A 188 8.09 16.19 17.56
N ILE A 189 8.30 17.52 17.65
CA ILE A 189 7.24 18.53 17.54
C ILE A 189 6.93 18.77 16.07
N ILE A 190 5.65 18.64 15.69
CA ILE A 190 5.22 18.91 14.32
C ILE A 190 4.95 20.40 14.16
N ARG A 191 5.65 20.99 13.19
CA ARG A 191 5.50 22.37 12.76
C ARG A 191 4.76 22.41 11.43
N ILE A 192 3.74 23.25 11.35
CA ILE A 192 3.06 23.58 10.10
C ILE A 192 3.49 24.97 9.62
N THR A 193 3.76 25.10 8.33
CA THR A 193 4.06 26.37 7.68
C THR A 193 3.07 26.58 6.53
N PRO A 194 1.99 27.36 6.74
CA PRO A 194 1.01 27.68 5.70
C PRO A 194 1.47 28.83 4.80
N GLY A 195 0.84 28.97 3.63
CA GLY A 195 1.09 30.07 2.68
C GLY A 195 2.33 29.89 1.80
N LEU A 196 2.85 28.66 1.70
CA LEU A 196 3.99 28.34 0.85
C LEU A 196 3.56 28.13 -0.61
N ARG A 197 4.51 28.09 -1.55
CA ARG A 197 4.22 27.53 -2.89
C ARG A 197 3.98 26.03 -2.73
N GLN A 198 2.85 25.53 -3.25
CA GLN A 198 2.54 24.09 -3.21
C GLN A 198 3.70 23.28 -3.79
N SER A 199 4.18 22.29 -3.03
CA SER A 199 5.14 21.31 -3.51
C SER A 199 4.60 20.59 -4.75
N THR A 200 5.46 20.30 -5.72
CA THR A 200 5.07 19.51 -6.91
C THR A 200 4.74 18.06 -6.56
N HIS A 201 5.21 17.58 -5.40
CA HIS A 201 5.00 16.21 -4.92
C HIS A 201 4.70 16.23 -3.41
N PRO A 202 3.53 16.73 -2.98
CA PRO A 202 3.23 16.94 -1.55
C PRO A 202 3.20 15.65 -0.73
N HIS A 203 2.88 14.52 -1.36
CA HIS A 203 2.80 13.20 -0.70
C HIS A 203 4.13 12.42 -0.77
N LYS A 204 5.21 13.08 -1.20
CA LYS A 204 6.55 12.48 -1.24
C LYS A 204 7.13 12.43 0.16
N ILE A 205 7.69 11.29 0.55
CA ILE A 205 8.35 11.11 1.84
C ILE A 205 9.60 12.00 1.88
N LYS A 206 9.65 12.87 2.89
CA LYS A 206 10.79 13.75 3.18
C LYS A 206 11.75 13.15 4.19
N ASN A 207 11.20 12.44 5.18
CA ASN A 207 11.96 11.91 6.29
C ASN A 207 11.26 10.66 6.85
N ILE A 208 12.05 9.66 7.22
CA ILE A 208 11.63 8.51 8.00
C ILE A 208 12.55 8.41 9.20
N THR A 209 11.99 8.45 10.41
CA THR A 209 12.72 8.15 11.64
C THR A 209 12.21 6.86 12.25
N VAL A 210 13.13 6.08 12.83
CA VAL A 210 12.80 4.80 13.47
C VAL A 210 13.26 4.84 14.91
N ARG A 211 12.36 4.50 15.83
CA ARG A 211 12.67 4.35 17.26
C ARG A 211 12.11 3.04 17.79
N CYS A 212 12.81 2.41 18.72
CA CYS A 212 12.21 1.34 19.51
C CYS A 212 11.33 1.95 20.60
N MET A 213 10.14 1.41 20.78
CA MET A 213 9.18 1.86 21.79
C MET A 213 8.69 0.65 22.58
N ASP A 214 8.60 0.80 23.90
CA ASP A 214 7.87 -0.09 24.81
C ASP A 214 6.68 0.68 25.38
N ASP A 215 5.56 0.68 24.66
CA ASP A 215 4.35 1.39 25.05
C ASP A 215 3.11 0.76 24.39
N TYR A 216 1.92 1.26 24.70
CA TYR A 216 0.68 0.87 24.07
C TYR A 216 0.56 1.42 22.66
N VAL A 217 0.11 0.58 21.75
CA VAL A 217 -0.37 0.97 20.42
C VAL A 217 -1.85 0.65 20.29
N TYR A 218 -2.49 1.37 19.38
CA TYR A 218 -3.89 1.20 19.05
C TYR A 218 -4.01 0.70 17.63
N ASP A 219 -4.96 -0.20 17.41
CA ASP A 219 -5.19 -0.78 16.11
C ASP A 219 -6.67 -0.81 15.74
N VAL A 220 -7.01 -0.68 14.45
CA VAL A 220 -8.40 -0.54 13.97
C VAL A 220 -8.70 -1.52 12.85
N GLU A 221 -9.70 -2.37 13.03
CA GLU A 221 -10.13 -3.31 11.99
C GLU A 221 -11.38 -2.84 11.24
N THR A 222 -11.27 -2.86 9.91
CA THR A 222 -12.35 -2.62 8.94
C THR A 222 -12.51 -3.83 8.02
N ALA A 223 -13.56 -3.86 7.21
CA ALA A 223 -13.82 -5.00 6.30
C ALA A 223 -12.71 -5.26 5.26
N ASN A 224 -11.98 -4.23 4.85
CA ASN A 224 -10.84 -4.33 3.93
C ASN A 224 -9.48 -4.16 4.63
N HIS A 225 -9.48 -4.10 5.97
CA HIS A 225 -8.32 -3.82 6.82
C HIS A 225 -7.62 -2.48 6.55
N HIS A 226 -8.23 -1.57 5.80
CA HIS A 226 -7.71 -0.25 5.51
C HIS A 226 -8.29 0.80 6.46
N PHE A 227 -7.47 1.79 6.80
CA PHE A 227 -7.92 2.99 7.49
C PHE A 227 -6.95 4.15 7.27
N CYS A 228 -7.48 5.37 7.27
CA CYS A 228 -6.64 6.56 7.31
C CYS A 228 -6.12 6.80 8.74
N GLY A 229 -4.81 6.95 8.86
CA GLY A 229 -4.13 7.25 10.11
C GLY A 229 -3.23 8.48 10.01
N GLY A 230 -2.92 9.04 11.17
CA GLY A 230 -2.04 10.20 11.31
C GLY A 230 -2.65 11.48 10.72
N VAL A 231 -1.77 12.46 10.55
CA VAL A 231 -2.08 13.76 9.95
C VAL A 231 -1.94 13.64 8.42
N GLY A 232 -2.86 14.23 7.65
CA GLY A 232 -2.91 14.13 6.20
C GLY A 232 -3.58 12.85 5.67
N ASN A 233 -4.24 12.07 6.53
CA ASN A 233 -5.03 10.88 6.16
C ASN A 233 -4.23 9.83 5.35
N ILE A 234 -3.06 9.44 5.85
CA ILE A 234 -2.22 8.43 5.20
C ILE A 234 -2.89 7.07 5.32
N LEU A 235 -3.00 6.33 4.22
CA LEU A 235 -3.69 5.05 4.16
C LEU A 235 -2.82 3.91 4.71
N LEU A 236 -3.28 3.30 5.81
CA LEU A 236 -2.67 2.17 6.50
C LEU A 236 -3.46 0.88 6.24
N HIS A 237 -2.79 -0.26 6.44
CA HIS A 237 -3.36 -1.61 6.39
C HIS A 237 -2.84 -2.46 7.55
N ASN A 238 -3.75 -3.17 8.23
CA ASN A 238 -3.40 -4.09 9.30
C ASN A 238 -3.07 -5.48 8.80
N THR A 239 -1.97 -6.05 9.29
CA THR A 239 -1.52 -7.37 8.83
C THR A 239 -1.32 -8.35 9.97
N ASP A 240 -2.35 -8.62 10.78
CA ASP A 240 -2.25 -9.62 11.83
C ASP A 240 -3.23 -10.78 11.59
N SER A 241 -2.70 -11.89 11.08
CA SER A 241 -3.43 -13.14 10.87
C SER A 241 -2.65 -14.30 11.44
N LEU A 242 -3.32 -15.25 12.08
CA LEU A 242 -2.74 -16.50 12.58
C LEU A 242 -3.36 -17.70 11.87
N PHE A 243 -2.59 -18.77 11.71
CA PHE A 243 -3.06 -20.03 11.16
C PHE A 243 -3.26 -21.03 12.29
N LEU A 244 -4.47 -21.58 12.40
CA LEU A 244 -4.76 -22.69 13.30
C LEU A 244 -4.80 -24.00 12.51
N LYS A 245 -4.05 -25.00 12.95
CA LYS A 245 -4.04 -26.31 12.31
C LYS A 245 -5.21 -27.16 12.83
N ASN A 246 -6.17 -27.43 11.95
CA ASN A 246 -7.33 -28.30 12.18
C ASN A 246 -8.02 -28.09 13.55
N PRO A 247 -8.36 -26.85 13.95
CA PRO A 247 -9.05 -26.61 15.21
C PRO A 247 -10.50 -27.10 15.13
N SER A 248 -11.04 -27.61 16.24
CA SER A 248 -12.47 -27.84 16.36
C SER A 248 -13.22 -26.51 16.52
N GLN A 249 -14.54 -26.50 16.25
CA GLN A 249 -15.37 -25.31 16.49
C GLN A 249 -15.35 -24.86 17.95
N ASP A 250 -15.24 -25.81 18.89
CA ASP A 250 -15.11 -25.48 20.32
C ASP A 250 -13.75 -24.88 20.65
N GLN A 251 -12.67 -25.37 20.03
CA GLN A 251 -11.35 -24.76 20.17
C GLN A 251 -11.30 -23.34 19.60
N ILE A 252 -11.94 -23.10 18.43
CA ILE A 252 -12.06 -21.76 17.86
C ILE A 252 -12.81 -20.84 18.84
N LYS A 253 -14.01 -21.25 19.29
CA LYS A 253 -14.81 -20.47 20.26
C LYS A 253 -14.05 -20.21 21.56
N TYR A 254 -13.31 -21.21 22.05
CA TYR A 254 -12.51 -21.08 23.25
C TYR A 254 -11.37 -20.06 23.08
N VAL A 255 -10.61 -20.13 21.99
CA VAL A 255 -9.51 -19.20 21.69
C VAL A 255 -10.05 -17.78 21.47
N THR A 256 -11.08 -17.61 20.64
CA THR A 256 -11.73 -16.31 20.41
C THR A 256 -12.29 -15.74 21.70
N GLY A 257 -13.01 -16.54 22.50
CA GLY A 257 -13.58 -16.12 23.77
C GLY A 257 -12.51 -15.72 24.79
N ARG A 258 -11.39 -16.45 24.85
CA ARG A 258 -10.28 -16.16 25.75
C ARG A 258 -9.49 -14.93 25.32
N ALA A 259 -9.24 -14.77 24.02
CA ALA A 259 -8.61 -13.56 23.46
C ALA A 259 -9.43 -12.32 23.79
N LYS A 260 -10.75 -12.39 23.61
CA LYS A 260 -11.67 -11.30 23.93
C LYS A 260 -11.73 -11.01 25.44
N LYS A 261 -11.87 -12.05 26.27
CA LYS A 261 -11.99 -11.90 27.73
C LYS A 261 -10.70 -11.40 28.39
N ASN A 262 -9.55 -11.95 28.01
CA ASN A 262 -8.29 -11.68 28.70
C ASN A 262 -7.53 -10.50 28.11
N HIS A 263 -7.70 -10.23 26.81
CA HIS A 263 -6.89 -9.27 26.07
C HIS A 263 -7.73 -8.23 25.30
N GLY A 264 -9.05 -8.34 25.30
CA GLY A 264 -9.91 -7.44 24.53
C GLY A 264 -9.75 -7.59 23.01
N VAL A 265 -9.19 -8.72 22.55
CA VAL A 265 -8.96 -9.00 21.13
C VAL A 265 -10.09 -9.86 20.60
N ASP A 266 -10.90 -9.31 19.69
CA ASP A 266 -11.83 -10.10 18.89
C ASP A 266 -11.06 -10.85 17.79
N LEU A 267 -11.43 -12.11 17.56
CA LEU A 267 -10.78 -12.97 16.57
C LEU A 267 -11.87 -13.54 15.67
N GLU A 268 -11.83 -13.19 14.39
CA GLU A 268 -12.72 -13.71 13.36
C GLU A 268 -12.02 -14.75 12.48
N VAL A 269 -12.77 -15.72 11.97
CA VAL A 269 -12.27 -16.66 10.97
C VAL A 269 -12.34 -15.96 9.61
N ASP A 270 -11.19 -15.56 9.08
CA ASP A 270 -11.09 -14.98 7.72
C ASP A 270 -11.27 -16.05 6.64
N LYS A 271 -10.52 -17.16 6.73
CA LYS A 271 -10.49 -18.20 5.70
C LYS A 271 -10.41 -19.60 6.27
N GLU A 272 -11.06 -20.53 5.58
CA GLU A 272 -10.98 -21.95 5.85
C GLU A 272 -10.34 -22.68 4.67
N TYR A 273 -9.12 -23.17 4.88
CA TYR A 273 -8.40 -23.96 3.89
C TYR A 273 -8.66 -25.45 4.10
N ARG A 274 -8.88 -26.18 3.01
CA ARG A 274 -8.78 -27.64 2.98
C ARG A 274 -7.37 -28.08 3.36
N TYR A 275 -6.39 -27.42 2.76
CA TYR A 275 -4.98 -27.54 3.15
C TYR A 275 -4.23 -26.25 2.83
N CYS A 276 -3.15 -26.00 3.56
CA CYS A 276 -2.27 -24.85 3.38
C CYS A 276 -0.83 -25.32 3.44
N VAL A 277 0.01 -24.78 2.56
CA VAL A 277 1.44 -25.07 2.48
C VAL A 277 2.20 -23.78 2.74
N LEU A 278 2.92 -23.77 3.86
CA LEU A 278 3.69 -22.64 4.33
C LEU A 278 5.16 -22.85 3.94
N SER A 279 5.81 -21.85 3.37
CA SER A 279 7.27 -21.88 3.21
C SER A 279 7.96 -21.17 4.36
N ASN A 280 9.29 -21.32 4.45
CA ASN A 280 10.12 -20.60 5.40
C ASN A 280 10.26 -19.09 5.06
N ARG A 281 9.81 -18.66 3.87
CA ARG A 281 9.86 -17.26 3.45
C ARG A 281 8.61 -16.53 3.93
N LYS A 282 8.79 -15.36 4.54
CA LYS A 282 7.69 -14.52 5.03
C LYS A 282 6.72 -14.17 3.88
N LYS A 283 5.42 -14.26 4.14
CA LYS A 283 4.32 -13.99 3.18
C LYS A 283 4.37 -14.86 1.90
N ASN A 284 5.08 -15.98 1.91
CA ASN A 284 5.10 -16.93 0.80
C ASN A 284 4.43 -18.26 1.23
N TYR A 285 3.17 -18.39 0.86
CA TYR A 285 2.39 -19.59 1.07
C TYR A 285 1.29 -19.67 0.02
N PHE A 286 0.70 -20.85 -0.11
CA PHE A 286 -0.58 -20.99 -0.77
C PHE A 286 -1.50 -21.87 0.06
N GLY A 287 -2.80 -21.61 -0.06
CA GLY A 287 -3.85 -22.44 0.54
C GLY A 287 -4.91 -22.78 -0.48
N VAL A 288 -5.48 -23.97 -0.37
CA VAL A 288 -6.63 -24.39 -1.17
C VAL A 288 -7.86 -24.30 -0.29
N LEU A 289 -8.80 -23.44 -0.67
CA LEU A 289 -10.04 -23.22 0.06
C LEU A 289 -10.96 -24.46 -0.05
N LYS A 290 -11.97 -24.55 0.81
CA LYS A 290 -12.90 -25.69 0.80
C LYS A 290 -13.56 -25.89 -0.57
N GLU A 291 -13.94 -24.80 -1.23
CA GLU A 291 -14.49 -24.76 -2.58
C GLU A 291 -13.49 -25.10 -3.70
N GLY A 292 -12.21 -25.34 -3.38
CA GLY A 292 -11.16 -25.71 -4.33
C GLY A 292 -10.34 -24.54 -4.87
N ARG A 293 -10.78 -23.30 -4.65
CA ARG A 293 -10.02 -22.13 -5.11
C ARG A 293 -8.63 -22.07 -4.45
N VAL A 294 -7.60 -21.96 -5.28
CA VAL A 294 -6.21 -21.78 -4.82
C VAL A 294 -5.95 -20.30 -4.53
N ASP A 295 -5.64 -19.99 -3.28
CA ASP A 295 -5.17 -18.69 -2.81
C ASP A 295 -3.65 -18.71 -2.67
N VAL A 296 -2.94 -18.02 -3.56
CA VAL A 296 -1.48 -17.91 -3.54
C VAL A 296 -1.10 -16.53 -3.02
N LYS A 297 -0.34 -16.46 -1.94
CA LYS A 297 0.12 -15.19 -1.36
C LYS A 297 1.55 -14.86 -1.79
N GLY A 298 1.76 -13.59 -2.13
CA GLY A 298 3.01 -13.06 -2.71
C GLY A 298 2.97 -12.82 -4.24
N LEU A 299 1.86 -13.11 -4.91
CA LEU A 299 1.71 -13.26 -6.38
C LEU A 299 2.48 -12.29 -7.30
N THR A 300 3.38 -12.85 -8.14
CA THR A 300 3.98 -12.24 -9.35
C THR A 300 3.32 -12.72 -10.65
N GLY A 301 2.75 -13.93 -10.69
CA GLY A 301 2.20 -14.54 -11.91
C GLY A 301 0.93 -13.90 -12.50
N LYS A 302 0.20 -13.09 -11.74
CA LYS A 302 -0.99 -12.34 -12.22
C LYS A 302 -0.65 -11.00 -12.88
N LYS A 303 0.63 -10.63 -13.01
CA LYS A 303 1.00 -9.35 -13.62
C LYS A 303 0.64 -9.36 -15.11
N SER A 304 0.11 -8.24 -15.60
CA SER A 304 -0.38 -8.09 -16.98
C SER A 304 0.65 -8.47 -18.04
N HIS A 305 1.93 -8.22 -17.76
CA HIS A 305 3.05 -8.44 -18.67
C HIS A 305 3.58 -9.88 -18.72
N THR A 306 3.08 -10.81 -17.90
CA THR A 306 3.50 -12.22 -17.97
C THR A 306 3.07 -12.83 -19.31
N PRO A 307 3.98 -13.50 -20.06
CA PRO A 307 3.66 -14.19 -21.30
C PRO A 307 2.55 -15.26 -21.13
N GLN A 308 1.81 -15.52 -22.20
CA GLN A 308 0.61 -16.36 -22.13
C GLN A 308 0.93 -17.80 -21.77
N PHE A 309 2.01 -18.38 -22.32
CA PHE A 309 2.38 -19.77 -22.02
C PHE A 309 2.65 -20.02 -20.51
N ILE A 310 3.23 -19.03 -19.81
CA ILE A 310 3.48 -19.11 -18.36
C ILE A 310 2.17 -18.92 -17.59
N LYS A 311 1.25 -18.06 -18.07
CA LYS A 311 -0.09 -17.92 -17.46
C LYS A 311 -0.88 -19.23 -17.57
N THR A 312 -0.81 -19.90 -18.71
CA THR A 312 -1.43 -21.21 -18.93
C THR A 312 -0.82 -22.26 -17.99
N LEU A 313 0.52 -22.37 -17.94
CA LEU A 313 1.20 -23.27 -17.01
C LEU A 313 0.81 -23.00 -15.54
N PHE A 314 0.73 -21.73 -15.13
CA PHE A 314 0.30 -21.36 -13.78
C PHE A 314 -1.15 -21.79 -13.50
N ALA A 315 -2.05 -21.65 -14.49
CA ALA A 315 -3.43 -22.10 -14.37
C ALA A 315 -3.51 -23.63 -14.26
N ASP A 316 -2.73 -24.37 -15.04
CA ASP A 316 -2.67 -25.83 -14.98
C ASP A 316 -2.17 -26.31 -13.60
N ILE A 317 -1.09 -25.69 -13.10
CA ILE A 317 -0.53 -26.00 -11.77
C ILE A 317 -1.56 -25.73 -10.68
N THR A 318 -2.26 -24.59 -10.72
CA THR A 318 -3.31 -24.30 -9.71
C THR A 318 -4.52 -25.22 -9.86
N GLY A 319 -4.87 -25.66 -11.07
CA GLY A 319 -5.88 -26.69 -11.30
C GLY A 319 -5.52 -28.04 -10.66
N ILE A 320 -4.25 -28.47 -10.78
CA ILE A 320 -3.75 -29.68 -10.11
C ILE A 320 -3.89 -29.55 -8.59
N LEU A 321 -3.39 -28.45 -8.00
CA LEU A 321 -3.46 -28.19 -6.56
C LEU A 321 -4.91 -28.14 -6.05
N SER A 322 -5.82 -27.53 -6.80
CA SER A 322 -7.25 -27.46 -6.46
C SER A 322 -7.88 -28.84 -6.24
N SER A 323 -7.39 -29.87 -6.93
CA SER A 323 -7.98 -31.20 -6.90
C SER A 323 -7.55 -32.03 -5.70
N VAL A 324 -6.44 -31.68 -5.05
CA VAL A 324 -5.84 -32.43 -3.93
C VAL A 324 -6.74 -32.41 -2.69
N LYS A 325 -6.88 -33.57 -2.06
CA LYS A 325 -7.70 -33.78 -0.85
C LYS A 325 -6.91 -34.30 0.34
N ASP A 326 -5.86 -35.06 0.09
CA ASP A 326 -5.06 -35.70 1.11
C ASP A 326 -3.55 -35.66 0.78
N ARG A 327 -2.76 -36.29 1.65
CA ARG A 327 -1.29 -36.26 1.55
C ARG A 327 -0.76 -37.12 0.41
N ASP A 328 -1.43 -38.19 0.05
CA ASP A 328 -0.98 -39.09 -1.01
C ASP A 328 -1.25 -38.44 -2.38
N GLU A 329 -2.43 -37.85 -2.55
CA GLU A 329 -2.76 -37.00 -3.69
C GLU A 329 -1.82 -35.79 -3.80
N PHE A 330 -1.36 -35.24 -2.68
CA PHE A 330 -0.41 -34.14 -2.66
C PHE A 330 0.95 -34.52 -3.25
N GLU A 331 1.49 -35.69 -2.93
CA GLU A 331 2.74 -36.16 -3.54
C GLU A 331 2.58 -36.46 -5.03
N LEU A 332 1.44 -37.05 -5.44
CA LEU A 332 1.11 -37.21 -6.86
C LEU A 332 1.01 -35.87 -7.60
N ALA A 333 0.39 -34.87 -6.97
CA ALA A 333 0.29 -33.52 -7.50
C ALA A 333 1.67 -32.87 -7.68
N ARG A 334 2.60 -33.04 -6.73
CA ARG A 334 3.99 -32.54 -6.86
C ARG A 334 4.67 -33.14 -8.09
N ASN A 335 4.53 -34.44 -8.32
CA ASN A 335 5.10 -35.11 -9.49
C ASN A 335 4.46 -34.64 -10.80
N ALA A 336 3.14 -34.45 -10.82
CA ALA A 336 2.42 -33.92 -11.98
C ALA A 336 2.84 -32.47 -12.30
N ILE A 337 3.01 -31.63 -11.28
CA ILE A 337 3.49 -30.25 -11.42
C ILE A 337 4.92 -30.24 -11.97
N SER A 338 5.83 -31.04 -11.42
CA SER A 338 7.20 -31.19 -11.94
C SER A 338 7.18 -31.57 -13.43
N SER A 339 6.35 -32.55 -13.79
CA SER A 339 6.21 -33.02 -15.17
C SER A 339 5.71 -31.90 -16.10
N LYS A 340 4.73 -31.10 -15.66
CA LYS A 340 4.18 -29.97 -16.43
C LYS A 340 5.20 -28.85 -16.64
N ILE A 341 5.99 -28.52 -15.61
CA ILE A 341 7.04 -27.52 -15.71
C ILE A 341 8.13 -27.99 -16.69
N ALA A 342 8.60 -29.23 -16.55
CA ALA A 342 9.61 -29.82 -17.43
C ALA A 342 9.12 -29.93 -18.88
N GLU A 343 7.86 -30.32 -19.11
CA GLU A 343 7.23 -30.33 -20.43
C GLU A 343 7.21 -28.93 -21.06
N CYS A 344 6.79 -27.92 -20.31
CA CYS A 344 6.76 -26.53 -20.78
C CYS A 344 8.16 -25.98 -21.10
N ALA A 345 9.15 -26.29 -20.26
CA ALA A 345 10.54 -25.92 -20.51
C ALA A 345 11.10 -26.58 -21.79
N ARG A 346 10.84 -27.87 -22.00
CA ARG A 346 11.21 -28.55 -23.25
C ARG A 346 10.54 -27.92 -24.46
N HIS A 347 9.24 -27.63 -24.39
CA HIS A 347 8.54 -26.96 -25.49
C HIS A 347 9.12 -25.58 -25.82
N LEU A 348 9.60 -24.85 -24.81
CA LEU A 348 10.29 -23.58 -25.01
C LEU A 348 11.67 -23.78 -25.67
N GLU A 349 12.44 -24.78 -25.22
CA GLU A 349 13.76 -25.15 -25.77
C GLU A 349 13.68 -25.65 -27.21
N ASP A 350 12.65 -26.44 -27.53
CA ASP A 350 12.37 -26.97 -28.87
C ASP A 350 11.74 -25.93 -29.81
N HIS A 351 11.54 -24.69 -29.33
CA HIS A 351 10.92 -23.59 -30.07
C HIS A 351 9.52 -23.92 -30.65
N VAL A 352 8.76 -24.81 -29.99
CA VAL A 352 7.40 -25.20 -30.44
C VAL A 352 6.30 -24.30 -29.87
N ILE A 353 6.62 -23.47 -28.87
CA ILE A 353 5.67 -22.49 -28.32
C ILE A 353 5.45 -21.37 -29.35
N PRO A 354 4.19 -21.03 -29.72
CA PRO A 354 3.90 -19.94 -30.63
C PRO A 354 4.50 -18.61 -30.16
N MET A 355 5.04 -17.84 -31.11
CA MET A 355 5.69 -16.55 -30.82
C MET A 355 4.77 -15.57 -30.10
N GLU A 356 3.48 -15.60 -30.42
CA GLU A 356 2.43 -14.79 -29.80
C GLU A 356 2.33 -15.10 -28.29
N GLU A 357 2.49 -16.35 -27.89
CA GLU A 357 2.41 -16.75 -26.48
C GLU A 357 3.66 -16.33 -25.68
N LEU A 358 4.79 -16.16 -26.35
CA LEU A 358 6.05 -15.66 -25.76
C LEU A 358 6.06 -14.13 -25.57
N THR A 359 5.02 -13.42 -26.04
CA THR A 359 5.01 -11.95 -26.02
C THR A 359 4.89 -11.35 -24.62
N PHE A 360 5.72 -10.36 -24.37
CA PHE A 360 5.53 -9.39 -23.29
C PHE A 360 4.76 -8.20 -23.83
N ASN A 361 3.66 -7.84 -23.17
CA ASN A 361 2.79 -6.73 -23.56
C ASN A 361 2.90 -5.62 -22.53
N MET A 362 3.41 -4.46 -22.95
CA MET A 362 3.61 -3.30 -22.06
C MET A 362 3.17 -1.99 -22.71
N MET A 363 2.46 -1.16 -21.96
CA MET A 363 2.03 0.16 -22.41
C MET A 363 3.15 1.20 -22.29
N LEU A 364 3.32 2.04 -23.32
CA LEU A 364 4.16 3.23 -23.23
C LEU A 364 3.54 4.28 -22.32
N SER A 365 4.23 4.62 -21.24
CA SER A 365 3.77 5.63 -20.28
C SER A 365 4.08 7.07 -20.71
N LYS A 366 5.03 7.25 -21.64
CA LYS A 366 5.47 8.52 -22.23
C LYS A 366 5.71 8.37 -23.73
N ASN A 367 6.00 9.47 -24.43
CA ASN A 367 6.44 9.42 -25.83
C ASN A 367 7.89 8.90 -25.90
N LEU A 368 8.30 8.33 -27.04
CA LEU A 368 9.63 7.73 -27.20
C LEU A 368 10.77 8.74 -26.96
N SER A 369 10.58 10.00 -27.38
CA SER A 369 11.50 11.12 -27.16
C SER A 369 11.79 11.43 -25.68
N ASP A 370 10.85 11.09 -24.80
CA ASP A 370 10.91 11.48 -23.38
C ASP A 370 11.70 10.46 -22.52
N TYR A 371 12.16 9.36 -23.12
CA TYR A 371 12.97 8.33 -22.47
C TYR A 371 14.47 8.57 -22.70
N THR A 372 15.09 9.43 -21.88
CA THR A 372 16.48 9.90 -22.09
C THR A 372 17.56 9.25 -21.22
N ARG A 373 17.22 8.67 -20.05
CA ARG A 373 18.19 8.12 -19.10
C ARG A 373 18.22 6.60 -19.11
N THR A 374 17.18 5.99 -18.53
CA THR A 374 17.01 4.54 -18.51
C THR A 374 15.97 4.17 -19.54
N ILE A 375 16.33 3.31 -20.50
CA ILE A 375 15.44 2.89 -21.58
C ILE A 375 14.88 1.50 -21.26
N PRO A 376 13.59 1.37 -20.88
CA PRO A 376 12.96 0.08 -20.63
C PRO A 376 12.98 -0.84 -21.87
N GLN A 377 12.79 -2.14 -21.64
CA GLN A 377 12.74 -3.14 -22.71
C GLN A 377 11.69 -2.84 -23.78
N HIS A 378 10.45 -2.53 -23.37
CA HIS A 378 9.38 -2.20 -24.31
C HIS A 378 9.67 -0.91 -25.12
N VAL A 379 10.42 0.05 -24.56
CA VAL A 379 10.84 1.26 -25.29
C VAL A 379 11.93 0.92 -26.30
N ARG A 380 12.92 0.09 -25.95
CA ARG A 380 13.93 -0.41 -26.90
C ARG A 380 13.29 -1.17 -28.06
N ALA A 381 12.28 -1.99 -27.80
CA ALA A 381 11.53 -2.66 -28.84
C ALA A 381 10.79 -1.65 -29.74
N ALA A 382 10.08 -0.68 -29.15
CA ALA A 382 9.38 0.35 -29.92
C ALA A 382 10.32 1.18 -30.81
N GLN A 383 11.52 1.53 -30.34
CA GLN A 383 12.55 2.23 -31.12
C GLN A 383 13.01 1.44 -32.36
N LEU A 384 12.95 0.10 -32.33
CA LEU A 384 13.27 -0.73 -33.50
C LEU A 384 12.20 -0.70 -34.59
N MET A 385 10.97 -0.31 -34.24
CA MET A 385 9.84 -0.20 -35.18
C MET A 385 9.81 1.17 -35.89
N ASP A 386 10.62 2.13 -35.44
CA ASP A 386 10.48 3.58 -35.65
C ASP A 386 10.87 4.10 -37.05
N ASN A 387 10.85 3.25 -38.07
CA ASN A 387 10.99 3.68 -39.48
C ASN A 387 9.66 3.74 -40.23
N SER A 388 8.50 3.45 -39.61
CA SER A 388 7.22 3.40 -40.35
C SER A 388 5.91 3.56 -39.57
N ARG A 389 5.90 3.78 -38.24
CA ARG A 389 4.64 3.89 -37.45
C ARG A 389 4.69 5.00 -36.41
N ASP A 390 3.63 5.80 -36.33
CA ASP A 390 3.43 6.90 -35.37
C ASP A 390 3.11 6.33 -33.97
N ILE A 391 4.13 5.88 -33.24
CA ILE A 391 4.00 5.27 -31.90
C ILE A 391 3.84 6.35 -30.82
N LYS A 392 2.65 6.43 -30.21
CA LYS A 392 2.30 7.45 -29.20
C LYS A 392 2.22 6.87 -27.78
N ARG A 393 2.28 7.75 -26.77
CA ARG A 393 1.93 7.42 -25.38
C ARG A 393 0.58 6.67 -25.32
N GLY A 394 0.52 5.63 -24.50
CA GLY A 394 -0.67 4.77 -24.35
C GLY A 394 -0.69 3.56 -25.28
N THR A 395 0.20 3.50 -26.28
CA THR A 395 0.33 2.34 -27.18
C THR A 395 0.86 1.12 -26.43
N ILE A 396 0.27 -0.05 -26.66
CA ILE A 396 0.77 -1.33 -26.16
C ILE A 396 1.85 -1.83 -27.12
N ILE A 397 3.04 -2.09 -26.58
CA ILE A 397 4.16 -2.65 -27.29
C ILE A 397 4.27 -4.13 -26.94
N SER A 398 4.18 -4.97 -27.97
CA SER A 398 4.36 -6.42 -27.91
C SER A 398 5.77 -6.76 -28.36
N TYR A 399 6.56 -7.35 -27.48
CA TYR A 399 7.96 -7.69 -27.74
C TYR A 399 8.33 -9.04 -27.14
N VAL A 400 9.41 -9.63 -27.64
CA VAL A 400 10.01 -10.86 -27.13
C VAL A 400 11.44 -10.61 -26.65
N LYS A 401 11.93 -11.43 -25.72
CA LYS A 401 13.33 -11.37 -25.26
C LYS A 401 14.23 -12.17 -26.20
N THR A 402 15.36 -11.59 -26.55
CA THR A 402 16.25 -12.14 -27.58
C THR A 402 17.72 -12.13 -27.14
N ASN A 403 18.52 -12.99 -27.77
CA ASN A 403 19.96 -13.13 -27.48
C ASN A 403 20.84 -12.00 -28.08
N ASN A 404 20.26 -11.09 -28.85
CA ASN A 404 20.97 -9.99 -29.49
C ASN A 404 21.47 -8.94 -28.47
N ARG A 405 22.38 -8.05 -28.91
CA ARG A 405 22.93 -6.96 -28.10
C ARG A 405 21.86 -6.03 -27.50
N ILE A 406 20.72 -5.90 -28.18
CA ILE A 406 19.59 -5.08 -27.72
C ILE A 406 18.78 -5.79 -26.63
N GLY A 407 18.82 -7.12 -26.58
CA GLY A 407 18.16 -7.99 -25.62
C GLY A 407 16.67 -8.24 -25.86
N VAL A 408 16.06 -7.53 -26.81
CA VAL A 408 14.63 -7.62 -27.16
C VAL A 408 14.39 -7.29 -28.64
N LYS A 409 13.28 -7.79 -29.19
CA LYS A 409 12.74 -7.42 -30.51
C LYS A 409 11.21 -7.27 -30.45
N PRO A 410 10.61 -6.37 -31.27
CA PRO A 410 9.18 -6.39 -31.54
C PRO A 410 8.75 -7.75 -32.08
N LEU A 411 7.54 -8.20 -31.72
CA LEU A 411 7.00 -9.47 -32.23
C LEU A 411 7.07 -9.54 -33.76
N SER A 412 6.66 -8.46 -34.45
CA SER A 412 6.68 -8.36 -35.92
C SER A 412 8.06 -8.50 -36.60
N MET A 413 9.15 -8.42 -35.84
CA MET A 413 10.53 -8.49 -36.34
C MET A 413 11.31 -9.68 -35.80
N ALA A 414 10.73 -10.44 -34.88
CA ALA A 414 11.39 -11.55 -34.22
C ALA A 414 11.12 -12.86 -34.97
N LYS A 415 12.12 -13.73 -34.99
CA LYS A 415 11.99 -15.11 -35.45
C LYS A 415 12.16 -16.07 -34.28
N PRO A 416 11.68 -17.33 -34.37
CA PRO A 416 11.86 -18.32 -33.30
C PRO A 416 13.32 -18.48 -32.85
N GLU A 417 14.28 -18.40 -33.79
CA GLU A 417 15.71 -18.57 -33.49
C GLU A 417 16.31 -17.40 -32.70
N ASP A 418 15.62 -16.25 -32.67
CA ASP A 418 16.08 -15.09 -31.90
C ASP A 418 15.84 -15.24 -30.39
N ILE A 419 14.96 -16.16 -29.99
CA ILE A 419 14.43 -16.26 -28.62
C ILE A 419 15.53 -16.63 -27.62
N ASP A 420 15.62 -15.83 -26.56
CA ASP A 420 16.50 -16.10 -25.43
C ASP A 420 15.83 -17.06 -24.44
N VAL A 421 15.91 -18.36 -24.75
CA VAL A 421 15.32 -19.43 -23.94
C VAL A 421 15.69 -19.29 -22.47
N LYS A 422 16.97 -19.00 -22.17
CA LYS A 422 17.46 -18.84 -20.80
C LYS A 422 16.69 -17.75 -20.04
N LYS A 423 16.51 -16.55 -20.63
CA LYS A 423 15.76 -15.46 -19.99
C LYS A 423 14.27 -15.77 -19.80
N TYR A 424 13.70 -16.66 -20.61
CA TYR A 424 12.33 -17.12 -20.44
C TYR A 424 12.22 -18.17 -19.33
N LEU A 425 13.18 -19.09 -19.22
CA LEU A 425 13.28 -20.04 -18.09
C LEU A 425 13.47 -19.32 -16.75
N GLU A 426 14.40 -18.36 -16.66
CA GLU A 426 14.59 -17.53 -15.45
C GLU A 426 13.30 -16.78 -15.07
N PHE A 427 12.57 -16.29 -16.06
CA PHE A 427 11.31 -15.59 -15.82
C PHE A 427 10.19 -16.55 -15.40
N MET A 428 10.15 -17.76 -15.95
CA MET A 428 9.25 -18.83 -15.54
C MET A 428 9.53 -19.23 -14.09
N GLU A 429 10.78 -19.51 -13.74
CA GLU A 429 11.21 -19.80 -12.37
C GLU A 429 10.75 -18.72 -11.39
N SER A 430 11.07 -17.45 -11.68
CA SER A 430 10.67 -16.33 -10.83
C SER A 430 9.15 -16.18 -10.69
N THR A 431 8.39 -16.59 -11.71
CA THR A 431 6.93 -16.56 -11.69
C THR A 431 6.35 -17.71 -10.86
N LEU A 432 6.96 -18.89 -10.92
CA LEU A 432 6.50 -20.11 -10.26
C LEU A 432 7.08 -20.29 -8.85
N ASP A 433 8.13 -19.57 -8.47
CA ASP A 433 8.81 -19.66 -7.16
C ASP A 433 7.83 -19.59 -5.99
N GLN A 434 6.76 -18.79 -6.11
CA GLN A 434 5.76 -18.68 -5.05
C GLN A 434 4.96 -19.95 -4.78
N ILE A 435 4.86 -20.84 -5.76
CA ILE A 435 4.24 -22.16 -5.63
C ILE A 435 5.32 -23.21 -5.36
N MET A 436 6.45 -23.15 -6.09
CA MET A 436 7.52 -24.15 -6.00
C MET A 436 8.22 -24.13 -4.64
N ALA A 437 8.49 -22.96 -4.07
CA ALA A 437 9.18 -22.86 -2.78
C ALA A 437 8.36 -23.48 -1.63
N PRO A 438 7.04 -23.22 -1.47
CA PRO A 438 6.23 -23.96 -0.50
C PRO A 438 6.16 -25.47 -0.78
N LEU A 439 6.18 -25.90 -2.05
CA LEU A 439 6.24 -27.31 -2.42
C LEU A 439 7.63 -27.96 -2.22
N ASN A 440 8.61 -27.19 -1.74
CA ASN A 440 10.01 -27.58 -1.62
C ASN A 440 10.55 -28.16 -2.94
N MET A 441 10.24 -27.48 -4.04
CA MET A 441 10.67 -27.82 -5.40
C MET A 441 11.72 -26.82 -5.86
N ASP A 442 12.81 -27.34 -6.41
CA ASP A 442 13.88 -26.57 -7.00
C ASP A 442 13.74 -26.61 -8.53
N PHE A 443 13.78 -25.45 -9.19
CA PHE A 443 13.48 -25.36 -10.62
C PHE A 443 14.51 -26.09 -11.47
N GLU A 444 15.79 -25.92 -11.18
CA GLU A 444 16.86 -26.62 -11.90
C GLU A 444 16.76 -28.15 -11.73
N SER A 445 16.43 -28.61 -10.52
CA SER A 445 16.18 -30.04 -10.25
C SER A 445 14.97 -30.58 -11.02
N VAL A 446 13.90 -29.79 -11.17
CA VAL A 446 12.72 -30.16 -11.98
C VAL A 446 13.07 -30.29 -13.46
N LEU A 447 14.04 -29.51 -13.95
CA LEU A 447 14.58 -29.61 -15.31
C LEU A 447 15.61 -30.74 -15.48
N GLY A 448 15.87 -31.55 -14.44
CA GLY A 448 16.81 -32.66 -14.50
C GLY A 448 18.29 -32.25 -14.43
N LYS A 449 18.58 -31.01 -14.05
CA LYS A 449 19.95 -30.54 -13.83
C LYS A 449 20.42 -30.90 -12.41
N PRO A 450 21.72 -31.18 -12.20
CA PRO A 450 22.23 -31.45 -10.87
C PRO A 450 22.03 -30.23 -9.97
N LYS A 451 21.49 -30.46 -8.76
CA LYS A 451 21.26 -29.43 -7.75
C LYS A 451 22.58 -28.69 -7.49
N GLN A 452 22.67 -27.42 -7.90
CA GLN A 452 23.79 -26.57 -7.49
C GLN A 452 23.60 -26.24 -6.01
N THR A 453 24.32 -26.95 -5.15
CA THR A 453 24.43 -26.61 -3.74
C THR A 453 25.07 -25.23 -3.63
N SER A 454 24.31 -24.21 -3.26
CA SER A 454 24.88 -22.90 -2.93
C SER A 454 25.83 -23.03 -1.75
N LEU A 455 26.96 -22.32 -1.78
CA LEU A 455 27.98 -22.27 -0.72
C LEU A 455 27.41 -22.04 0.69
N ASP A 456 26.23 -21.42 0.81
CA ASP A 456 25.54 -21.16 2.08
C ASP A 456 25.14 -22.43 2.85
N GLN A 457 24.94 -23.59 2.18
CA GLN A 457 24.66 -24.86 2.86
C GLN A 457 25.90 -25.47 3.55
N PHE A 458 27.11 -24.99 3.25
CA PHE A 458 28.35 -25.47 3.88
C PHE A 458 28.67 -24.78 5.21
N PHE A 459 28.08 -23.62 5.50
CA PHE A 459 28.46 -22.81 6.67
C PHE A 459 27.52 -22.93 7.88
N TYR A 460 26.38 -23.63 7.75
CA TYR A 460 25.38 -23.77 8.82
C TYR A 460 24.88 -25.21 9.02
N GLY A 461 25.76 -26.20 8.83
CA GLY A 461 25.52 -27.59 9.23
C GLY A 461 25.48 -27.77 10.74
#